data_AF-A0A924CBT7-F1
#
_entry.id   AF-A0A924CBT7-F1
#
_cell.length_a   1.000
_cell.length_b   1.000
_cell.length_c   1.000
_cell.angle_alpha   90.00
_cell.angle_beta   90.00
_cell.angle_gamma   90.00
#
_symmetry.space_group_name_H-M   'P 1'
#
loop_
_entity.id
_entity.type
_entity.pdbx_description
1 polymer ?
#
loop_
_entity_poly.entity_id
_entity_poly.type
_entity_poly.pdbx_seq_one_letter_code
_entity_poly.pdbx_strand_id
1 'polypeptide(L)'
;MKIIFFTFFILLAFSSYSQDEPKSDPSALRNINSVPLFLDSLRTKILLDTLKYNPKDIVNTSSGAINSNSYSSLFFINMRYQYKLDIITGTDVLAFCNEILIANKIESINIMNEKKSKDVFGINGKNGTIVIQIKESAVTDFNVAGLKKEKYRGNNFGLIKID
;
A
#
# COMPACT_ATOMS: atom_id res chain seq x y z
N MET A 1 7.19 -55.70 -41.94
CA MET A 1 6.96 -54.81 -40.78
C MET A 1 6.81 -53.38 -41.31
N LYS A 2 5.59 -52.83 -41.33
CA LYS A 2 5.32 -51.43 -41.68
C LYS A 2 4.60 -50.82 -40.48
N ILE A 3 5.30 -49.98 -39.72
CA ILE A 3 4.76 -49.27 -38.57
C ILE A 3 4.18 -47.95 -39.11
N ILE A 4 2.88 -47.78 -38.97
CA ILE A 4 2.14 -46.56 -39.31
C ILE A 4 2.31 -45.59 -38.15
N PHE A 5 2.90 -44.41 -38.39
CA PHE A 5 2.93 -43.32 -37.42
C PHE A 5 1.54 -42.67 -37.34
N PHE A 6 0.90 -42.77 -36.18
CA PHE A 6 -0.33 -42.05 -35.87
C PHE A 6 0.03 -40.80 -35.06
N THR A 7 0.16 -39.66 -35.73
CA THR A 7 0.37 -38.36 -35.07
C THR A 7 -0.95 -37.86 -34.50
N PHE A 8 -1.05 -37.87 -33.17
CA PHE A 8 -2.17 -37.31 -32.42
C PHE A 8 -1.89 -35.82 -32.15
N PHE A 9 -2.58 -34.94 -32.87
CA PHE A 9 -2.49 -33.49 -32.68
C PHE A 9 -3.52 -33.06 -31.63
N ILE A 10 -3.09 -32.90 -30.37
CA ILE A 10 -3.95 -32.36 -29.31
C ILE A 10 -3.97 -30.83 -29.45
N LEU A 11 -5.06 -30.30 -30.00
CA LEU A 11 -5.39 -28.88 -29.83
C LEU A 11 -5.80 -28.66 -28.36
N LEU A 12 -4.89 -28.13 -27.55
CA LEU A 12 -5.25 -27.50 -26.29
C LEU A 12 -5.88 -26.15 -26.62
N ALA A 13 -7.21 -26.09 -26.54
CA ALA A 13 -7.94 -24.83 -26.51
C ALA A 13 -7.58 -24.11 -25.20
N PHE A 14 -6.65 -23.17 -25.27
CA PHE A 14 -6.50 -22.15 -24.24
C PHE A 14 -7.75 -21.26 -24.32
N SER A 15 -8.75 -21.56 -23.51
CA SER A 15 -9.75 -20.56 -23.16
C SER A 15 -9.02 -19.47 -22.36
N SER A 16 -8.71 -18.36 -23.03
CA SER A 16 -8.37 -17.12 -22.35
C SER A 16 -9.56 -16.75 -21.48
N TYR A 17 -9.50 -17.09 -20.18
CA TYR A 17 -10.33 -16.45 -19.19
C TYR A 17 -9.84 -15.02 -19.14
N SER A 18 -10.45 -14.16 -19.95
CA SER A 18 -10.33 -12.72 -19.78
C SER A 18 -10.99 -12.45 -18.44
N GLN A 19 -10.17 -12.35 -17.38
CA GLN A 19 -10.59 -11.64 -16.19
C GLN A 19 -10.78 -10.20 -16.66
N ASP A 20 -12.02 -9.84 -17.01
CA ASP A 20 -12.44 -8.46 -16.92
C ASP A 20 -12.27 -8.07 -15.46
N GLU A 21 -11.07 -7.61 -15.11
CA GLU A 21 -10.93 -6.80 -13.91
C GLU A 21 -11.96 -5.69 -14.04
N PRO A 22 -12.86 -5.53 -13.05
CA PRO A 22 -13.88 -4.49 -13.12
C PRO A 22 -13.13 -3.18 -13.31
N LYS A 23 -13.32 -2.54 -14.48
CA LYS A 23 -12.73 -1.24 -14.82
C LYS A 23 -12.99 -0.31 -13.64
N SER A 24 -11.99 -0.15 -12.78
CA SER A 24 -12.11 0.67 -11.60
C SER A 24 -12.28 2.09 -12.12
N ASP A 25 -13.45 2.68 -11.86
CA ASP A 25 -13.70 4.08 -12.15
C ASP A 25 -12.50 4.92 -11.66
N PRO A 26 -11.76 5.58 -12.57
CA PRO A 26 -10.57 6.36 -12.23
C PRO A 26 -10.85 7.54 -11.28
N SER A 27 -12.12 7.86 -11.01
CA SER A 27 -12.55 8.97 -10.17
C SER A 27 -13.00 8.58 -8.75
N ALA A 28 -13.23 7.29 -8.47
CA ALA A 28 -13.95 6.87 -7.27
C ALA A 28 -13.09 6.82 -5.99
N LEU A 29 -13.39 7.71 -5.05
CA LEU A 29 -13.19 7.47 -3.62
C LEU A 29 -14.14 6.33 -3.22
N ARG A 30 -13.59 5.19 -2.76
CA ARG A 30 -14.41 4.09 -2.23
C ARG A 30 -14.49 4.17 -0.71
N ASN A 31 -15.71 4.30 -0.20
CA ASN A 31 -16.02 4.11 1.22
C ASN A 31 -16.22 2.62 1.51
N ILE A 32 -15.70 2.14 2.64
CA ILE A 32 -15.66 0.71 2.99
C ILE A 32 -16.79 0.38 3.98
N ASN A 33 -17.80 -0.36 3.50
CA ASN A 33 -18.97 -0.76 4.31
C ASN A 33 -18.67 -1.83 5.37
N SER A 34 -17.60 -2.61 5.22
CA SER A 34 -17.17 -3.62 6.21
C SER A 34 -15.71 -3.42 6.62
N VAL A 35 -15.51 -2.52 7.57
CA VAL A 35 -14.18 -2.14 8.07
C VAL A 35 -13.34 -3.35 8.52
N PRO A 36 -13.84 -4.35 9.26
CA PRO A 36 -13.01 -5.48 9.72
C PRO A 36 -12.41 -6.33 8.59
N LEU A 37 -13.23 -6.80 7.65
CA LEU A 37 -12.78 -7.67 6.54
C LEU A 37 -11.78 -6.95 5.63
N PHE A 38 -12.05 -5.68 5.36
CA PHE A 38 -11.12 -4.85 4.60
C PHE A 38 -9.78 -4.68 5.33
N LEU A 39 -9.80 -4.44 6.64
CA LEU A 39 -8.57 -4.29 7.43
C LEU A 39 -7.72 -5.55 7.46
N ASP A 40 -8.33 -6.73 7.53
CA ASP A 40 -7.58 -8.00 7.49
C ASP A 40 -6.90 -8.21 6.13
N SER A 41 -7.62 -7.88 5.05
CA SER A 41 -7.08 -7.92 3.69
C SER A 41 -5.96 -6.89 3.52
N LEU A 42 -6.13 -5.68 4.05
CA LEU A 42 -5.15 -4.60 4.00
C LEU A 42 -3.88 -4.96 4.79
N ARG A 43 -4.02 -5.49 6.01
CA ARG A 43 -2.89 -5.95 6.83
C ARG A 43 -2.08 -7.01 6.09
N THR A 44 -2.75 -8.00 5.53
CA THR A 44 -2.11 -9.06 4.74
C THR A 44 -1.34 -8.46 3.57
N LYS A 45 -1.98 -7.56 2.80
CA LYS A 45 -1.34 -6.88 1.68
C LYS A 45 -0.09 -6.11 2.10
N ILE A 46 -0.17 -5.30 3.14
CA ILE A 46 0.97 -4.48 3.61
C ILE A 46 2.14 -5.36 4.06
N LEU A 47 1.86 -6.46 4.77
CA LEU A 47 2.90 -7.41 5.18
C LEU A 47 3.56 -8.08 3.96
N LEU A 48 2.77 -8.48 2.95
CA LEU A 48 3.30 -9.02 1.69
C LEU A 48 4.10 -7.99 0.89
N ASP A 49 3.66 -6.74 0.86
CA ASP A 49 4.39 -5.64 0.22
C ASP A 49 5.76 -5.41 0.87
N THR A 50 5.85 -5.60 2.19
CA THR A 50 7.11 -5.51 2.94
C THR A 50 8.12 -6.58 2.50
N LEU A 51 7.65 -7.76 2.10
CA LEU A 51 8.54 -8.83 1.59
C LEU A 51 9.14 -8.49 0.22
N LYS A 52 8.56 -7.54 -0.52
CA LYS A 52 9.09 -7.08 -1.81
C LYS A 52 10.24 -6.09 -1.65
N TYR A 53 10.43 -5.54 -0.45
CA TYR A 53 11.46 -4.54 -0.18
C TYR A 53 12.86 -5.04 -0.51
N ASN A 54 13.59 -4.25 -1.29
CA ASN A 54 14.98 -4.52 -1.63
C ASN A 54 15.86 -3.32 -1.25
N PRO A 55 16.84 -3.47 -0.34
CA PRO A 55 17.74 -2.39 0.04
C PRO A 55 18.53 -1.78 -1.12
N LYS A 56 18.73 -2.52 -2.21
CA LYS A 56 19.40 -2.03 -3.43
C LYS A 56 18.60 -0.97 -4.18
N ASP A 57 17.30 -0.88 -3.90
CA ASP A 57 16.42 0.09 -4.54
C ASP A 57 16.46 1.45 -3.81
N ILE A 58 17.21 1.57 -2.71
CA ILE A 58 17.40 2.84 -2.01
C ILE A 58 18.28 3.78 -2.85
N VAL A 59 17.76 4.97 -3.12
CA VAL A 59 18.45 6.07 -3.78
C VAL A 59 18.45 7.27 -2.84
N ASN A 60 19.62 7.90 -2.68
CA ASN A 60 19.75 9.14 -1.92
C ASN A 60 19.43 10.33 -2.81
N THR A 61 18.47 11.13 -2.38
CA THR A 61 18.10 12.41 -3.03
C THR A 61 18.42 13.56 -2.10
N SER A 62 18.33 14.79 -2.62
CA SER A 62 18.41 16.02 -1.79
C SER A 62 17.35 16.06 -0.68
N SER A 63 16.23 15.35 -0.85
CA SER A 63 15.14 15.25 0.12
C SER A 63 15.23 14.02 1.05
N GLY A 64 16.33 13.27 0.99
CA GLY A 64 16.58 12.07 1.78
C GLY A 64 16.58 10.77 0.97
N ALA A 65 16.61 9.65 1.68
CA ALA A 65 16.57 8.32 1.08
C ALA A 65 15.15 7.97 0.63
N ILE A 66 15.01 7.57 -0.64
CA ILE A 66 13.76 7.06 -1.19
C ILE A 66 14.02 5.70 -1.85
N ASN A 67 13.02 4.84 -1.93
CA ASN A 67 13.12 3.72 -2.86
C ASN A 67 12.78 4.17 -4.29
N SER A 68 13.62 3.80 -5.24
CA SER A 68 13.36 3.93 -6.68
C SER A 68 12.12 3.12 -7.10
N ASN A 69 11.96 1.93 -6.53
CA ASN A 69 10.76 1.09 -6.62
C ASN A 69 9.89 1.30 -5.38
N SER A 70 8.59 1.60 -5.54
CA SER A 70 7.70 1.66 -4.38
C SER A 70 6.97 0.34 -4.30
N TYR A 71 6.78 -0.15 -3.08
CA TYR A 71 6.20 -1.47 -2.83
C TYR A 71 4.85 -1.38 -2.12
N SER A 72 4.60 -0.30 -1.38
CA SER A 72 3.37 -0.08 -0.62
C SER A 72 2.66 1.20 -1.07
N SER A 73 1.39 1.31 -0.70
CA SER A 73 0.61 2.54 -0.87
C SER A 73 1.07 3.63 0.10
N LEU A 74 0.78 4.89 -0.23
CA LEU A 74 0.97 6.00 0.69
C LEU A 74 -0.18 6.02 1.71
N PHE A 75 0.12 6.17 3.00
CA PHE A 75 -0.91 6.23 4.04
C PHE A 75 -0.98 7.64 4.65
N PHE A 76 -2.20 8.18 4.76
CA PHE A 76 -2.48 9.38 5.54
C PHE A 76 -3.41 9.04 6.69
N ILE A 77 -2.99 9.34 7.92
CA ILE A 77 -3.79 9.16 9.12
C ILE A 77 -4.27 10.53 9.59
N ASN A 78 -5.59 10.70 9.70
CA ASN A 78 -6.26 11.96 10.05
C ASN A 78 -5.81 13.16 9.20
N MET A 79 -5.39 12.91 7.94
CA MET A 79 -4.78 13.90 7.04
C MET A 79 -3.57 14.66 7.62
N ARG A 80 -3.00 14.17 8.73
CA ARG A 80 -1.97 14.85 9.51
C ARG A 80 -0.67 14.07 9.55
N TYR A 81 -0.75 12.74 9.53
CA TYR A 81 0.41 11.86 9.62
C TYR A 81 0.55 11.07 8.32
N GLN A 82 1.67 11.27 7.64
CA GLN A 82 2.00 10.51 6.43
C GLN A 82 2.90 9.33 6.79
N TYR A 83 2.53 8.13 6.36
CA TYR A 83 3.36 6.92 6.48
C TYR A 83 3.72 6.38 5.10
N LYS A 84 5.00 6.10 4.90
CA LYS A 84 5.53 5.42 3.70
C LYS A 84 6.14 4.09 4.12
N LEU A 85 5.44 2.98 4.00
CA LEU A 85 5.90 1.74 4.59
C LEU A 85 7.05 1.06 3.80
N ASP A 86 7.48 1.66 2.69
CA ASP A 86 8.48 1.09 1.77
C ASP A 86 9.91 0.99 2.35
N ILE A 87 10.29 1.81 3.34
CA ILE A 87 11.68 1.95 3.82
C ILE A 87 11.88 1.44 5.26
N ILE A 88 10.92 0.72 5.81
CA ILE A 88 10.94 0.26 7.20
C ILE A 88 10.97 -1.26 7.30
N THR A 89 11.34 -1.76 8.48
CA THR A 89 11.44 -3.20 8.72
C THR A 89 10.06 -3.84 8.85
N GLY A 90 9.97 -5.17 8.68
CA GLY A 90 8.73 -5.92 8.94
C GLY A 90 8.20 -5.72 10.37
N THR A 91 9.08 -5.53 11.35
CA THR A 91 8.71 -5.22 12.73
C THR A 91 8.04 -3.85 12.85
N ASP A 92 8.57 -2.83 12.16
CA ASP A 92 7.98 -1.50 12.14
C ASP A 92 6.61 -1.50 11.44
N VAL A 93 6.48 -2.25 10.35
CA VAL A 93 5.22 -2.43 9.62
C VAL A 93 4.19 -3.13 10.51
N LEU A 94 4.60 -4.14 11.26
CA LEU A 94 3.72 -4.82 12.21
C LEU A 94 3.27 -3.88 13.33
N ALA A 95 4.17 -3.03 13.84
CA ALA A 95 3.82 -2.00 14.82
C ALA A 95 2.77 -1.01 14.27
N PHE A 96 2.90 -0.58 13.01
CA PHE A 96 1.87 0.22 12.33
C PHE A 96 0.51 -0.51 12.31
N CYS A 97 0.49 -1.77 11.85
CA CYS A 97 -0.73 -2.57 11.76
C CYS A 97 -1.42 -2.79 13.11
N ASN A 98 -0.64 -2.91 14.19
CA ASN A 98 -1.15 -3.16 15.54
C ASN A 98 -1.65 -1.90 16.21
N GLU A 99 -1.12 -0.72 15.87
CA GLU A 99 -1.55 0.55 16.49
C GLU A 99 -2.64 1.26 15.68
N ILE A 100 -2.46 1.36 14.36
CA ILE A 100 -3.26 2.20 13.47
C ILE A 100 -4.43 1.42 12.86
N LEU A 101 -4.22 0.18 12.43
CA LEU A 101 -5.22 -0.61 11.69
C LEU A 101 -6.22 -1.34 12.59
N ILE A 102 -6.63 -0.75 13.72
CA ILE A 102 -7.56 -1.38 14.66
C ILE A 102 -9.00 -0.96 14.34
N ALA A 103 -9.85 -1.94 14.01
CA ALA A 103 -11.21 -1.71 13.53
C ALA A 103 -12.05 -0.81 14.45
N ASN A 104 -11.94 -0.97 15.77
CA ASN A 104 -12.73 -0.18 16.72
C ASN A 104 -12.27 1.30 16.80
N LYS A 105 -11.02 1.60 16.43
CA LYS A 105 -10.45 2.96 16.40
C LYS A 105 -10.78 3.72 15.11
N ILE A 106 -11.12 3.01 14.03
CA ILE A 106 -11.29 3.62 12.71
C ILE A 106 -12.71 4.17 12.54
N GLU A 107 -12.79 5.42 12.08
CA GLU A 107 -14.02 6.11 11.70
C GLU A 107 -14.32 5.87 10.21
N SER A 108 -13.33 6.09 9.34
CA SER A 108 -13.50 5.83 7.91
C SER A 108 -12.17 5.49 7.23
N ILE A 109 -12.28 4.82 6.09
CA ILE A 109 -11.17 4.53 5.19
C ILE A 109 -11.57 4.96 3.78
N ASN A 110 -10.70 5.73 3.16
CA ASN A 110 -10.87 6.30 1.83
C ASN A 110 -9.67 5.90 0.98
N ILE A 111 -9.93 5.25 -0.16
CA ILE A 111 -8.87 4.77 -1.06
C ILE A 111 -8.88 5.63 -2.32
N MET A 112 -7.71 6.14 -2.67
CA MET A 112 -7.45 6.79 -3.95
C MET A 112 -6.65 5.84 -4.83
N ASN A 113 -7.11 5.63 -6.06
CA ASN A 113 -6.38 4.82 -7.04
C ASN A 113 -5.02 5.43 -7.41
N GLU A 114 -4.19 4.64 -8.10
CA GLU A 114 -2.83 5.00 -8.47
C GLU A 114 -2.76 6.28 -9.30
N LYS A 115 -3.63 6.42 -10.31
CA LYS A 115 -3.64 7.59 -11.18
C LYS A 115 -3.87 8.87 -10.37
N LYS A 116 -4.96 8.94 -9.62
CA LYS A 116 -5.34 10.12 -8.83
C LYS A 116 -4.32 10.39 -7.73
N SER A 117 -3.82 9.34 -7.09
CA SER A 117 -2.81 9.46 -6.04
C SER A 117 -1.50 10.01 -6.59
N LYS A 118 -1.08 9.58 -7.78
CA LYS A 118 0.08 10.12 -8.47
C LYS A 118 -0.13 11.57 -8.90
N ASP A 119 -1.32 11.92 -9.38
CA ASP A 119 -1.68 13.29 -9.78
C ASP A 119 -1.58 14.26 -8.58
N VAL A 120 -1.91 13.81 -7.35
CA VAL A 120 -1.88 14.65 -6.13
C VAL A 120 -0.55 14.59 -5.38
N PHE A 121 0.04 13.40 -5.23
CA PHE A 121 1.20 13.15 -4.35
C PHE A 121 2.48 12.80 -5.11
N GLY A 122 2.47 12.90 -6.44
CA GLY A 122 3.62 12.63 -7.30
C GLY A 122 4.12 11.20 -7.17
N ILE A 123 5.45 11.04 -7.13
CA ILE A 123 6.10 9.72 -7.07
C ILE A 123 5.71 8.91 -5.82
N ASN A 124 5.36 9.57 -4.72
CA ASN A 124 4.95 8.91 -3.49
C ASN A 124 3.55 8.28 -3.59
N GLY A 125 2.68 8.81 -4.46
CA GLY A 125 1.34 8.27 -4.68
C GLY A 125 1.26 7.20 -5.77
N LYS A 126 2.39 6.71 -6.30
CA LYS A 126 2.38 5.83 -7.49
C LYS A 126 1.69 4.48 -7.27
N ASN A 127 1.63 4.01 -6.03
CA ASN A 127 0.97 2.76 -5.63
C ASN A 127 -0.40 2.99 -4.97
N GLY A 128 -1.02 4.14 -5.26
CA GLY A 128 -2.25 4.56 -4.61
C GLY A 128 -2.03 5.14 -3.22
N THR A 129 -3.10 5.73 -2.68
CA THR A 129 -3.12 6.36 -1.36
C THR A 129 -4.29 5.84 -0.55
N ILE A 130 -4.06 5.53 0.72
CA ILE A 130 -5.07 5.13 1.69
C ILE A 130 -5.14 6.20 2.77
N VAL A 131 -6.29 6.85 2.88
CA VAL A 131 -6.59 7.84 3.91
C VAL A 131 -7.44 7.17 4.98
N ILE A 132 -6.94 7.15 6.21
CA ILE A 132 -7.62 6.56 7.36
C ILE A 132 -7.96 7.69 8.33
N GLN A 133 -9.24 7.82 8.65
CA GLN A 133 -9.70 8.66 9.74
C GLN A 133 -9.90 7.79 10.97
N ILE A 134 -9.21 8.15 12.05
CA ILE A 134 -9.36 7.58 13.39
C ILE A 134 -10.39 8.41 14.16
N LYS A 135 -11.21 7.74 14.97
CA LYS A 135 -12.19 8.34 15.88
C LYS A 135 -11.50 9.28 16.85
N GLU A 136 -12.12 10.44 17.10
CA GLU A 136 -11.57 11.42 18.06
C GLU A 136 -11.42 10.86 19.47
N SER A 137 -12.29 9.93 19.86
CA SER A 137 -12.26 9.26 21.17
C SER A 137 -11.21 8.15 21.30
N ALA A 138 -10.55 7.75 20.21
CA ALA A 138 -9.60 6.64 20.22
C ALA A 138 -8.19 7.11 20.63
N VAL A 139 -7.65 6.52 21.69
CA VAL A 139 -6.24 6.71 22.06
C VAL A 139 -5.36 5.98 21.05
N THR A 140 -4.48 6.73 20.38
CA THR A 140 -3.59 6.20 19.33
C THR A 140 -2.21 6.81 19.44
N ASP A 141 -1.16 5.99 19.38
CA ASP A 141 0.20 6.45 19.17
C ASP A 141 0.48 6.67 17.68
N PHE A 142 0.72 7.93 17.30
CA PHE A 142 1.05 8.30 15.93
C PHE A 142 2.55 8.32 15.64
N ASN A 143 3.42 8.01 16.62
CA ASN A 143 4.87 7.97 16.42
C ASN A 143 5.38 6.54 16.14
N VAL A 144 4.50 5.62 15.77
CA VAL A 144 4.85 4.22 15.47
C VAL A 144 5.54 4.08 14.12
N ALA A 145 6.11 2.89 13.89
CA ALA A 145 6.69 2.51 12.60
C ALA A 145 7.76 3.48 12.07
N GLY A 146 8.58 3.96 13.00
CA GLY A 146 9.72 4.79 12.68
C GLY A 146 9.42 6.28 12.48
N LEU A 147 8.18 6.75 12.69
CA LEU A 147 7.83 8.19 12.73
C LEU A 147 8.57 8.90 13.88
N LYS A 148 9.87 9.11 13.71
CA LYS A 148 10.71 9.90 14.58
C LYS A 148 10.87 11.28 13.98
N LYS A 149 10.64 12.28 14.82
CA LYS A 149 10.95 13.68 14.55
C LYS A 149 12.45 13.92 14.65
N GLU A 150 13.25 13.33 13.76
CA GLU A 150 14.70 13.58 13.74
C GLU A 150 15.15 14.32 12.49
N LYS A 151 16.05 15.28 12.72
CA LYS A 151 16.41 16.33 11.77
C LYS A 151 17.11 15.82 10.50
N TYR A 152 17.61 14.57 10.47
CA TYR A 152 18.47 14.12 9.36
C TYR A 152 18.50 12.62 9.00
N ARG A 153 17.65 11.72 9.53
CA ARG A 153 17.54 10.33 9.02
C ARG A 153 16.16 9.76 9.27
N GLY A 154 15.29 9.84 8.26
CA GLY A 154 13.88 9.51 8.42
C GLY A 154 13.59 8.18 7.83
N ASN A 155 13.22 7.30 8.73
CA ASN A 155 12.44 6.14 8.46
C ASN A 155 11.01 6.71 8.42
N ASN A 156 10.52 7.04 7.22
CA ASN A 156 9.16 7.53 6.92
C ASN A 156 8.89 9.00 7.17
N PHE A 157 9.63 9.88 6.48
CA PHE A 157 9.40 11.31 6.56
C PHE A 157 8.09 11.77 5.89
N GLY A 158 7.36 12.57 6.66
CA GLY A 158 6.40 13.55 6.17
C GLY A 158 5.37 13.98 7.21
N LEU A 159 5.77 14.52 8.37
CA LEU A 159 4.86 15.39 9.13
C LEU A 159 4.84 16.74 8.40
N ILE A 160 4.11 16.83 7.29
CA ILE A 160 3.71 18.12 6.75
C ILE A 160 2.57 18.57 7.65
N LYS A 161 2.84 19.55 8.52
CA LYS A 161 1.75 20.33 9.11
C LYS A 161 1.15 21.13 7.96
N ILE A 162 0.02 20.66 7.43
CA ILE A 162 -0.84 21.49 6.60
C ILE A 162 -1.53 22.41 7.61
N ASP A 163 -1.10 23.67 7.65
CA ASP A 163 -1.81 24.71 8.39
C ASP A 163 -3.20 24.97 7.75
#